data_AF-A0A1L7TG78-F1
#
_entry.id   AF-A0A1L7TG78-F1
#
_cell.length_a   1.000
_cell.length_b   1.000
_cell.length_c   1.000
_cell.angle_alpha   90.00
_cell.angle_beta   90.00
_cell.angle_gamma   90.00
#
_symmetry.space_group_name_H-M   'P 1'
#
loop_
_entity.id
_entity.type
_entity.pdbx_description
1 polymer ?
#
loop_
_entity_poly.entity_id
_entity_poly.type
_entity_poly.pdbx_seq_one_letter_code
_entity_poly.pdbx_strand_id
1 'polypeptide(L)'
;MSIRDLSSDRKYGILKRIWPRMPRSDFDTYLDLYDKYFLFLDEQMGLIERKSILYSTKSIDELASMIDQIRQHSYKKKSELFANSSDETMRSADMAIRIWLMVYIEHSTSGSASSCRWPKTMPLSLVVQDWYPPGRKTDAESRQISQSFSIANLTRYYDFQVKWTSDLAQHLNIDWEYKQITVFEHAIALRNHLAYPDDCQLPKEFVQEAVDTIKLLFPDDKDTKAFLSREGRRFLKIPFGRERSLSLGDFSYWGTEISQLLDVWEQGPSGWSQLRLRPDQSNFLEYSTFWAAAVVLLLTVISIVFGVAGLVLAKKALEISVKSLDVSVKSYELSLAIACAEANATETLPAFCK
;
A
#
# COMPACT_ATOMS: atom_id res chain seq x y z
N MET A 1 -2.60 -31.16 -9.49
CA MET A 1 -2.56 -30.33 -10.73
C MET A 1 -3.13 -28.97 -10.34
N SER A 2 -2.41 -27.88 -10.57
CA SER A 2 -2.87 -26.54 -10.16
C SER A 2 -4.05 -26.09 -11.04
N ILE A 3 -5.08 -25.52 -10.41
CA ILE A 3 -6.25 -24.91 -11.05
C ILE A 3 -5.82 -23.80 -12.01
N ARG A 4 -4.70 -23.12 -11.74
CA ARG A 4 -4.12 -22.12 -12.64
C ARG A 4 -3.65 -22.70 -13.97
N ASP A 5 -3.27 -23.96 -14.02
CA ASP A 5 -2.79 -24.65 -15.23
C ASP A 5 -3.93 -25.29 -16.04
N LEU A 6 -5.18 -25.18 -15.56
CA LEU A 6 -6.34 -25.68 -16.28
C LEU A 6 -6.61 -24.87 -17.55
N SER A 7 -7.18 -25.54 -18.55
CA SER A 7 -7.67 -24.88 -19.77
C SER A 7 -8.73 -23.84 -19.43
N SER A 8 -8.85 -22.83 -20.30
CA SER A 8 -9.84 -21.76 -20.17
C SER A 8 -11.27 -22.31 -19.99
N ASP A 9 -11.61 -23.39 -20.70
CA ASP A 9 -12.92 -24.03 -20.60
C ASP A 9 -13.18 -24.68 -19.23
N ARG A 10 -12.16 -25.30 -18.63
CA ARG A 10 -12.30 -25.87 -17.28
C ARG A 10 -12.41 -24.78 -16.23
N LYS A 11 -11.62 -23.71 -16.37
CA LYS A 11 -11.70 -22.51 -15.51
C LYS A 11 -13.10 -21.89 -15.55
N TYR A 12 -13.63 -21.68 -16.75
CA TYR A 12 -15.01 -21.21 -16.93
C TYR A 12 -16.03 -22.18 -16.31
N GLY A 13 -15.85 -23.48 -16.52
CA GLY A 13 -16.74 -24.50 -15.94
C GLY A 13 -16.84 -24.45 -14.42
N ILE A 14 -15.72 -24.23 -13.73
CA ILE A 14 -15.69 -24.06 -12.26
C ILE A 14 -16.43 -22.78 -11.87
N LEU A 15 -16.07 -21.64 -12.48
CA LEU A 15 -16.67 -20.35 -12.13
C LEU A 15 -18.17 -20.32 -12.44
N LYS A 16 -18.63 -20.98 -13.51
CA LYS A 16 -20.04 -21.08 -13.85
C LYS A 16 -20.85 -21.82 -12.78
N ARG A 17 -20.26 -22.71 -11.99
CA ARG A 17 -20.99 -23.32 -10.86
C ARG A 17 -21.07 -22.36 -9.66
N ILE A 18 -20.03 -21.55 -9.44
CA ILE A 18 -20.02 -20.54 -8.38
C ILE A 18 -20.95 -19.36 -8.73
N TRP A 19 -21.01 -18.98 -10.00
CA TRP A 19 -21.90 -17.95 -10.57
C TRP A 19 -22.65 -18.51 -11.80
N PRO A 20 -23.76 -19.26 -11.59
CA PRO A 20 -24.57 -19.89 -12.64
C PRO A 20 -24.96 -19.01 -13.80
N ARG A 21 -25.22 -17.72 -13.54
CA ARG A 21 -25.70 -16.78 -14.55
C ARG A 21 -24.57 -16.11 -15.34
N MET A 22 -23.30 -16.41 -15.04
CA MET A 22 -22.16 -15.83 -15.74
C MET A 22 -22.03 -16.34 -17.19
N PRO A 23 -22.19 -15.47 -18.21
CA PRO A 23 -22.01 -15.85 -19.60
C PRO A 23 -20.52 -16.00 -19.94
N ARG A 24 -20.22 -16.78 -20.98
CA ARG A 24 -18.84 -17.05 -21.38
C ARG A 24 -18.09 -15.79 -21.83
N SER A 25 -18.77 -14.93 -22.58
CA SER A 25 -18.22 -13.64 -23.06
C SER A 25 -17.69 -12.78 -21.92
N ASP A 26 -18.34 -12.84 -20.76
CA ASP A 26 -17.98 -12.05 -19.59
C ASP A 26 -16.74 -12.59 -18.90
N PHE A 27 -16.64 -13.91 -18.74
CA PHE A 27 -15.42 -14.57 -18.30
C PHE A 27 -14.23 -14.25 -19.21
N ASP A 28 -14.42 -14.33 -20.53
CA ASP A 28 -13.34 -14.05 -21.49
C ASP A 28 -12.88 -12.58 -21.43
N THR A 29 -13.80 -11.65 -21.14
CA THR A 29 -13.50 -10.21 -21.01
C THR A 29 -12.62 -9.89 -19.81
N TYR A 30 -12.83 -10.59 -18.68
CA TYR A 30 -12.16 -10.32 -17.40
C TYR A 30 -11.20 -11.44 -16.98
N LEU A 31 -10.76 -12.28 -17.91
CA LEU A 31 -9.98 -13.48 -17.63
C LEU A 31 -8.73 -13.19 -16.79
N ASP A 32 -8.04 -12.10 -17.09
CA ASP A 32 -6.82 -11.66 -16.40
C ASP A 32 -7.05 -11.26 -14.94
N LEU A 33 -8.26 -10.86 -14.59
CA LEU A 33 -8.63 -10.50 -13.22
C LEU A 33 -8.83 -11.71 -12.31
N TYR A 34 -9.04 -12.90 -12.88
CA TYR A 34 -9.25 -14.14 -12.11
C TYR A 34 -7.96 -14.82 -11.65
N ASP A 35 -6.78 -14.39 -12.10
CA ASP A 35 -5.51 -15.07 -11.79
C ASP A 35 -5.27 -15.24 -10.27
N LYS A 36 -5.58 -14.20 -9.49
CA LYS A 36 -5.45 -14.23 -8.03
C LYS A 36 -6.56 -15.04 -7.37
N TYR A 37 -7.77 -15.03 -7.92
CA TYR A 37 -8.86 -15.88 -7.45
C TYR A 37 -8.53 -17.37 -7.66
N PHE A 38 -8.00 -17.75 -8.81
CA PHE A 38 -7.56 -19.13 -9.06
C PHE A 38 -6.39 -19.55 -8.16
N LEU A 39 -5.46 -18.64 -7.86
CA LEU A 39 -4.41 -18.90 -6.87
C LEU A 39 -5.02 -19.16 -5.49
N PHE A 40 -5.99 -18.36 -5.07
CA PHE A 40 -6.72 -18.58 -3.83
C PHE A 40 -7.45 -19.93 -3.82
N LEU A 41 -8.11 -20.32 -4.92
CA LEU A 41 -8.74 -21.64 -5.02
C LEU A 41 -7.72 -22.77 -4.87
N ASP A 42 -6.55 -22.66 -5.51
CA ASP A 42 -5.46 -23.63 -5.35
C ASP A 42 -5.00 -23.75 -3.90
N GLU A 43 -4.85 -22.62 -3.21
CA GLU A 43 -4.49 -22.60 -1.80
C GLU A 43 -5.56 -23.28 -0.93
N GLN A 44 -6.86 -23.03 -1.19
CA GLN A 44 -7.95 -23.67 -0.47
C GLN A 44 -8.00 -25.18 -0.73
N MET A 45 -7.84 -25.61 -1.97
CA MET A 45 -7.78 -27.03 -2.31
C MET A 45 -6.55 -27.70 -1.67
N GLY A 46 -5.39 -27.05 -1.68
CA GLY A 46 -4.19 -27.54 -1.00
C GLY A 46 -4.33 -27.59 0.54
N LEU A 47 -5.19 -26.76 1.14
CA LEU A 47 -5.53 -26.86 2.57
C LEU A 47 -6.42 -28.08 2.84
N ILE A 48 -7.41 -28.32 1.98
CA ILE A 48 -8.29 -29.49 2.06
C ILE A 48 -7.47 -30.78 1.91
N GLU A 49 -6.57 -30.84 0.93
CA GLU A 49 -5.69 -31.99 0.71
C GLU A 49 -4.78 -32.25 1.92
N ARG A 50 -4.11 -31.21 2.46
CA ARG A 50 -3.23 -31.36 3.63
C ARG A 50 -3.98 -31.78 4.90
N LYS A 51 -5.25 -31.39 5.03
CA LYS A 51 -6.10 -31.70 6.18
C LYS A 51 -7.27 -32.60 5.78
N SER A 52 -7.02 -33.59 4.92
CA SER A 52 -8.07 -34.41 4.29
C SER A 52 -8.97 -35.16 5.26
N ILE A 53 -8.54 -35.37 6.50
CA ILE A 53 -9.33 -36.02 7.56
C ILE A 53 -10.47 -35.08 8.05
N LEU A 54 -10.32 -33.77 7.88
CA LEU A 54 -11.28 -32.77 8.37
C LEU A 54 -12.36 -32.40 7.34
N TYR A 55 -12.25 -32.87 6.10
CA TYR A 55 -13.12 -32.49 5.00
C TYR A 55 -13.65 -33.73 4.29
N SER A 56 -14.93 -33.74 3.94
CA SER A 56 -15.55 -34.85 3.21
C SER A 56 -15.30 -34.77 1.71
N THR A 57 -15.08 -33.55 1.19
CA THR A 57 -14.79 -33.29 -0.23
C THR A 57 -13.29 -33.24 -0.50
N LYS A 58 -12.92 -33.68 -1.70
CA LYS A 58 -11.56 -33.49 -2.26
C LYS A 58 -11.57 -32.77 -3.60
N SER A 59 -12.74 -32.35 -4.07
CA SER A 59 -12.90 -31.75 -5.40
C SER A 59 -13.58 -30.39 -5.34
N ILE A 60 -13.08 -29.47 -6.17
CA ILE A 60 -13.73 -28.17 -6.42
C ILE A 60 -15.15 -28.36 -6.97
N ASP A 61 -15.41 -29.43 -7.72
CA ASP A 61 -16.74 -29.73 -8.27
C ASP A 61 -17.75 -30.09 -7.18
N GLU A 62 -17.31 -30.80 -6.14
CA GLU A 62 -18.14 -31.16 -4.99
C GLU A 62 -18.42 -29.94 -4.12
N LEU A 63 -17.41 -29.07 -3.90
CA LEU A 63 -17.60 -27.80 -3.22
C LEU A 63 -18.59 -26.91 -3.98
N ALA A 64 -18.51 -26.87 -5.31
CA ALA A 64 -19.45 -26.12 -6.13
C ALA A 64 -20.88 -26.67 -6.03
N SER A 65 -21.05 -27.99 -6.00
CA SER A 65 -22.36 -28.60 -5.72
C SER A 65 -22.90 -28.24 -4.33
N MET A 66 -22.04 -28.14 -3.32
CA MET A 66 -22.43 -27.66 -1.99
C MET A 66 -22.87 -26.19 -2.04
N ILE A 67 -22.17 -25.33 -2.80
CA ILE A 67 -22.58 -23.93 -3.02
C ILE A 67 -23.99 -23.89 -3.62
N ASP A 68 -24.27 -24.68 -4.65
CA ASP A 68 -25.59 -24.73 -5.28
C ASP A 68 -26.69 -25.15 -4.29
N GLN A 69 -26.42 -26.19 -3.48
CA GLN A 69 -27.36 -26.66 -2.46
C GLN A 69 -27.65 -25.59 -1.39
N ILE A 70 -26.61 -24.88 -0.93
CA ILE A 70 -26.72 -23.79 0.05
C ILE A 70 -27.48 -22.61 -0.54
N ARG A 71 -27.18 -22.22 -1.79
CA ARG A 71 -27.84 -21.11 -2.48
C ARG A 71 -29.35 -21.34 -2.62
N GLN A 72 -29.77 -22.55 -2.99
CA GLN A 72 -31.19 -22.89 -3.17
C GLN A 72 -31.97 -22.95 -1.85
N HIS A 73 -31.29 -23.19 -0.73
CA HIS A 73 -31.92 -23.44 0.57
C HIS A 73 -31.36 -22.56 1.68
N SER A 74 -31.01 -21.30 1.37
CA SER A 74 -30.32 -20.39 2.31
C SER A 74 -31.13 -20.03 3.56
N TYR A 75 -32.43 -20.33 3.57
CA TYR A 75 -33.35 -20.17 4.69
C TYR A 75 -33.35 -21.36 5.67
N LYS A 76 -32.81 -22.53 5.27
CA LYS A 76 -32.72 -23.71 6.14
C LYS A 76 -31.53 -23.62 7.08
N LYS A 77 -31.66 -24.20 8.27
CA LYS A 77 -30.53 -24.30 9.21
C LYS A 77 -29.44 -25.19 8.64
N LYS A 78 -28.18 -24.93 8.99
CA LYS A 78 -27.05 -25.77 8.56
C LYS A 78 -27.25 -27.25 8.89
N SER A 79 -27.78 -27.57 10.08
CA SER A 79 -28.07 -28.95 10.49
C SER A 79 -29.18 -29.62 9.68
N GLU A 80 -30.12 -28.85 9.15
CA GLU A 80 -31.21 -29.36 8.32
C GLU A 80 -30.75 -29.56 6.87
N LEU A 81 -29.90 -28.66 6.39
CA LEU A 81 -29.34 -28.71 5.04
C LEU A 81 -28.37 -29.89 4.86
N PHE A 82 -27.62 -30.20 5.92
CA PHE A 82 -26.71 -31.35 6.00
C PHE A 82 -27.17 -32.36 7.06
N ALA A 83 -28.48 -32.63 7.10
CA ALA A 83 -29.05 -33.63 8.01
C ALA A 83 -28.35 -34.98 7.82
N ASN A 84 -28.03 -35.66 8.93
CA ASN A 84 -27.29 -36.93 8.95
C ASN A 84 -25.88 -36.89 8.34
N SER A 85 -25.36 -35.70 8.03
CA SER A 85 -24.00 -35.56 7.51
C SER A 85 -22.99 -35.46 8.64
N SER A 86 -21.77 -35.90 8.34
CA SER A 86 -20.67 -35.88 9.29
C SER A 86 -20.15 -34.45 9.54
N ASP A 87 -19.40 -34.23 10.62
CA ASP A 87 -18.80 -32.92 10.91
C ASP A 87 -17.82 -32.48 9.80
N GLU A 88 -17.18 -33.42 9.10
CA GLU A 88 -16.33 -33.15 7.93
C GLU A 88 -17.12 -32.55 6.76
N THR A 89 -18.38 -32.97 6.59
CA THR A 89 -19.27 -32.40 5.57
C THR A 89 -19.64 -30.96 5.92
N MET A 90 -19.92 -30.70 7.19
CA MET A 90 -20.21 -29.34 7.66
C MET A 90 -19.01 -28.41 7.51
N ARG A 91 -17.79 -28.90 7.73
CA ARG A 91 -16.54 -28.14 7.48
C ARG A 91 -16.32 -27.88 5.99
N SER A 92 -16.69 -28.84 5.15
CA SER A 92 -16.63 -28.71 3.69
C SER A 92 -17.64 -27.66 3.19
N ALA A 93 -18.82 -27.59 3.79
CA ALA A 93 -19.81 -26.56 3.52
C ALA A 93 -19.33 -25.15 3.91
N ASP A 94 -18.62 -25.02 5.03
CA ASP A 94 -17.99 -23.75 5.42
C ASP A 94 -16.91 -23.32 4.41
N MET A 95 -16.12 -24.28 3.92
CA MET A 95 -15.14 -24.02 2.87
C MET A 95 -15.81 -23.60 1.55
N ALA A 96 -16.93 -24.23 1.19
CA ALA A 96 -17.73 -23.86 0.03
C ALA A 96 -18.21 -22.40 0.13
N ILE A 97 -18.70 -21.96 1.29
CA ILE A 97 -19.07 -20.55 1.51
C ILE A 97 -17.85 -19.64 1.46
N ARG A 98 -16.72 -20.04 2.04
CA ARG A 98 -15.48 -19.26 1.98
C ARG A 98 -15.06 -19.00 0.54
N ILE A 99 -15.17 -19.99 -0.33
CA ILE A 99 -14.83 -19.86 -1.76
C ILE A 99 -15.85 -19.00 -2.52
N TRP A 100 -17.12 -19.13 -2.18
CA TRP A 100 -18.22 -18.43 -2.85
C TRP A 100 -18.33 -16.96 -2.45
N LEU A 101 -18.43 -16.68 -1.16
CA LEU A 101 -18.66 -15.33 -0.62
C LEU A 101 -17.37 -14.61 -0.24
N MET A 102 -16.22 -15.31 -0.27
CA MET A 102 -14.92 -14.75 0.11
C MET A 102 -14.88 -14.26 1.56
N VAL A 103 -15.58 -14.97 2.45
CA VAL A 103 -15.64 -14.70 3.88
C VAL A 103 -15.05 -15.88 4.65
N TYR A 104 -14.14 -15.60 5.57
CA TYR A 104 -13.59 -16.67 6.42
C TYR A 104 -14.60 -17.10 7.48
N ILE A 105 -14.93 -18.40 7.49
CA ILE A 105 -15.74 -19.03 8.54
C ILE A 105 -14.83 -19.84 9.46
N GLU A 106 -14.78 -19.50 10.75
CA GLU A 106 -13.96 -20.20 11.73
C GLU A 106 -14.62 -21.51 12.22
N HIS A 107 -13.80 -22.57 12.30
CA HIS A 107 -14.21 -23.90 12.77
C HIS A 107 -13.96 -24.14 14.27
N SER A 108 -13.07 -23.36 14.89
CA SER A 108 -12.61 -23.57 16.27
C SER A 108 -13.40 -22.71 17.26
N THR A 109 -13.51 -23.20 18.50
CA THR A 109 -14.10 -22.48 19.64
C THR A 109 -13.13 -21.50 20.31
N SER A 110 -11.94 -21.31 19.72
CA SER A 110 -10.91 -20.40 20.19
C SER A 110 -11.30 -18.97 19.79
N GLY A 111 -12.28 -18.41 20.50
CA GLY A 111 -12.89 -17.13 20.19
C GLY A 111 -11.88 -16.02 19.95
N SER A 112 -11.65 -15.69 18.69
CA SER A 112 -11.18 -14.37 18.29
C SER A 112 -12.41 -13.52 17.95
N ALA A 113 -12.46 -12.29 18.44
CA ALA A 113 -13.64 -11.41 18.37
C ALA A 113 -14.05 -11.04 16.92
N SER A 114 -13.23 -11.37 15.92
CA SER A 114 -13.42 -11.04 14.50
C SER A 114 -13.77 -12.25 13.62
N SER A 115 -14.08 -13.41 14.22
CA SER A 115 -14.36 -14.64 13.48
C SER A 115 -15.84 -14.84 13.18
N CYS A 116 -16.20 -14.88 11.89
CA CYS A 116 -17.54 -15.30 11.48
C CYS A 116 -17.66 -16.82 11.71
N ARG A 117 -18.69 -17.25 12.42
CA ARG A 117 -19.01 -18.69 12.60
C ARG A 117 -20.36 -18.95 12.00
N TRP A 118 -20.55 -20.10 11.34
CA TRP A 118 -21.87 -20.57 10.92
C TRP A 118 -22.37 -21.67 11.86
N PRO A 119 -23.22 -21.35 12.87
CA PRO A 119 -23.73 -22.33 13.81
C PRO A 119 -24.64 -23.35 13.14
N LYS A 120 -24.65 -24.57 13.67
CA LYS A 120 -25.52 -25.66 13.18
C LYS A 120 -27.01 -25.25 13.18
N THR A 121 -27.39 -24.41 14.14
CA THR A 121 -28.77 -24.00 14.41
C THR A 121 -29.23 -22.79 13.60
N MET A 122 -28.37 -22.17 12.80
CA MET A 122 -28.69 -20.94 12.07
C MET A 122 -28.70 -21.16 10.56
N PRO A 123 -29.61 -20.49 9.83
CA PRO A 123 -29.53 -20.37 8.39
C PRO A 123 -28.42 -19.41 7.96
N LEU A 124 -27.89 -19.59 6.75
CA LEU A 124 -26.80 -18.75 6.23
C LEU A 124 -27.24 -17.28 6.13
N SER A 125 -28.49 -17.03 5.73
CA SER A 125 -29.05 -15.68 5.62
C SER A 125 -28.95 -14.88 6.91
N LEU A 126 -29.22 -15.50 8.07
CA LEU A 126 -29.09 -14.84 9.37
C LEU A 126 -27.63 -14.65 9.78
N VAL A 127 -26.75 -15.62 9.51
CA VAL A 127 -25.32 -15.46 9.80
C VAL A 127 -24.70 -14.33 9.00
N VAL A 128 -25.09 -14.22 7.73
CA VAL A 128 -24.68 -13.14 6.84
C VAL A 128 -25.19 -11.81 7.42
N GLN A 129 -26.45 -11.73 7.84
CA GLN A 129 -27.01 -10.54 8.51
C GLN A 129 -26.34 -10.16 9.83
N ASP A 130 -25.94 -11.12 10.65
CA ASP A 130 -25.26 -10.87 11.92
C ASP A 130 -23.80 -10.44 11.71
N TRP A 131 -23.18 -10.90 10.62
CA TRP A 131 -21.78 -10.62 10.29
C TRP A 131 -21.55 -9.18 9.84
N TYR A 132 -22.52 -8.55 9.17
CA TYR A 132 -22.53 -7.10 8.95
C TYR A 132 -23.61 -6.47 9.85
N PRO A 133 -23.26 -5.76 10.94
CA PRO A 133 -24.29 -5.00 11.64
C PRO A 133 -24.94 -4.00 10.66
N PRO A 134 -26.27 -3.76 10.76
CA PRO A 134 -26.93 -2.79 9.91
C PRO A 134 -26.18 -1.47 9.98
N GLY A 135 -25.86 -0.91 8.80
CA GLY A 135 -24.99 0.25 8.65
C GLY A 135 -25.29 1.28 9.71
N ARG A 136 -24.34 1.48 10.62
CA ARG A 136 -24.47 2.55 11.61
C ARG A 136 -24.38 3.82 10.80
N LYS A 137 -25.50 4.54 10.67
CA LYS A 137 -25.44 5.94 10.27
C LYS A 137 -24.54 6.63 11.30
N THR A 138 -23.28 6.81 10.95
CA THR A 138 -22.41 7.68 11.70
C THR A 138 -23.02 9.08 11.54
N ASP A 139 -23.20 9.81 12.64
CA ASP A 139 -23.60 11.23 12.64
C ASP A 139 -22.59 12.14 11.87
N ALA A 140 -21.59 11.54 11.23
CA ALA A 140 -20.60 12.13 10.34
C ALA A 140 -21.16 12.44 8.94
N GLU A 141 -22.45 12.78 8.81
CA GLU A 141 -23.19 12.98 7.55
C GLU A 141 -22.65 14.12 6.64
N SER A 142 -21.47 14.70 6.91
CA SER A 142 -20.93 15.81 6.09
C SER A 142 -19.41 15.84 5.91
N ARG A 143 -18.64 14.85 6.38
CA ARG A 143 -17.18 14.91 6.19
C ARG A 143 -16.81 14.62 4.73
N GLN A 144 -16.20 15.60 4.09
CA GLN A 144 -15.66 15.47 2.74
C GLN A 144 -14.28 14.81 2.77
N ILE A 145 -14.08 13.85 1.89
CA ILE A 145 -12.83 13.13 1.72
C ILE A 145 -11.98 13.87 0.70
N SER A 146 -10.72 14.15 1.05
CA SER A 146 -9.78 14.79 0.12
C SER A 146 -9.61 13.96 -1.16
N GLN A 147 -9.54 14.62 -2.32
CA GLN A 147 -9.24 13.94 -3.60
C GLN A 147 -7.90 13.21 -3.56
N SER A 148 -6.93 13.72 -2.78
CA SER A 148 -5.61 13.14 -2.60
C SER A 148 -5.57 11.99 -1.59
N PHE A 149 -6.67 11.70 -0.89
CA PHE A 149 -6.75 10.54 -0.01
C PHE A 149 -6.63 9.26 -0.84
N SER A 150 -5.61 8.44 -0.60
CA SER A 150 -5.42 7.16 -1.28
C SER A 150 -4.49 6.26 -0.48
N ILE A 151 -4.54 4.96 -0.70
CA ILE A 151 -3.61 4.00 -0.11
C ILE A 151 -2.17 4.28 -0.54
N ALA A 152 -1.96 4.70 -1.79
CA ALA A 152 -0.65 5.09 -2.28
C ALA A 152 -0.08 6.25 -1.45
N ASN A 153 -0.91 7.23 -1.08
CA ASN A 153 -0.47 8.36 -0.28
C ASN A 153 -0.35 8.01 1.22
N LEU A 154 -1.26 7.20 1.77
CA LEU A 154 -1.15 6.69 3.14
C LEU A 154 0.15 5.90 3.34
N THR A 155 0.53 5.06 2.37
CA THR A 155 1.79 4.31 2.44
C THR A 155 3.02 5.18 2.23
N ARG A 156 2.93 6.21 1.36
CA ARG A 156 4.08 7.06 1.03
C ARG A 156 4.38 8.14 2.07
N TYR A 157 3.36 8.68 2.72
CA TYR A 157 3.46 9.85 3.60
C TYR A 157 3.16 9.54 5.07
N TYR A 158 2.36 8.50 5.36
CA TYR A 158 1.90 8.20 6.73
C TYR A 158 2.48 6.88 7.28
N ASP A 159 3.38 6.24 6.53
CA ASP A 159 4.08 4.99 6.89
C ASP A 159 3.14 3.79 7.09
N PHE A 160 1.94 3.82 6.47
CA PHE A 160 1.08 2.65 6.46
C PHE A 160 1.62 1.56 5.53
N GLN A 161 1.34 0.32 5.87
CA GLN A 161 1.58 -0.85 5.03
C GLN A 161 0.25 -1.45 4.58
N VAL A 162 0.24 -2.08 3.40
CA VAL A 162 -0.95 -2.78 2.90
C VAL A 162 -0.79 -4.27 3.13
N LYS A 163 -1.79 -4.86 3.79
CA LYS A 163 -1.95 -6.32 3.89
C LYS A 163 -3.06 -6.75 2.95
N TRP A 164 -2.71 -7.52 1.92
CA TRP A 164 -3.71 -8.11 1.06
C TRP A 164 -4.41 -9.27 1.76
N THR A 165 -5.73 -9.32 1.67
CA THR A 165 -6.54 -10.41 2.21
C THR A 165 -7.50 -10.96 1.16
N SER A 166 -7.76 -12.26 1.28
CA SER A 166 -8.84 -12.95 0.56
C SER A 166 -10.14 -13.00 1.36
N ASP A 167 -10.17 -12.45 2.58
CA ASP A 167 -11.33 -12.39 3.46
C ASP A 167 -11.94 -11.00 3.45
N LEU A 168 -13.15 -10.89 2.91
CA LEU A 168 -13.89 -9.63 2.81
C LEU A 168 -14.20 -9.04 4.19
N ALA A 169 -14.28 -9.88 5.24
CA ALA A 169 -14.53 -9.44 6.63
C ALA A 169 -13.43 -8.52 7.16
N GLN A 170 -12.22 -8.75 6.67
CA GLN A 170 -11.04 -8.03 7.12
C GLN A 170 -10.76 -6.81 6.25
N HIS A 171 -11.61 -6.53 5.27
CA HIS A 171 -11.44 -5.34 4.44
C HIS A 171 -11.48 -4.09 5.31
N LEU A 172 -10.49 -3.22 5.12
CA LEU A 172 -10.30 -1.96 5.84
C LEU A 172 -10.01 -2.14 7.34
N ASN A 173 -9.70 -3.35 7.81
CA ASN A 173 -9.21 -3.53 9.18
C ASN A 173 -7.84 -2.84 9.35
N ILE A 174 -7.71 -2.04 10.40
CA ILE A 174 -6.54 -1.22 10.70
C ILE A 174 -5.83 -1.81 11.92
N ASP A 175 -4.60 -2.27 11.71
CA ASP A 175 -3.67 -2.61 12.77
C ASP A 175 -2.83 -1.38 13.12
N TRP A 176 -3.12 -0.75 14.26
CA TRP A 176 -2.44 0.46 14.70
C TRP A 176 -1.03 0.22 15.21
N GLU A 177 -0.73 -0.99 15.71
CA GLU A 177 0.58 -1.35 16.23
C GLU A 177 1.60 -1.42 15.09
N TYR A 178 1.22 -2.07 13.99
CA TYR A 178 2.08 -2.24 12.81
C TYR A 178 1.78 -1.25 11.68
N LYS A 179 0.88 -0.28 11.90
CA LYS A 179 0.33 0.64 10.88
C LYS A 179 -0.04 -0.10 9.59
N GLN A 180 -0.84 -1.16 9.71
CA GLN A 180 -1.18 -2.02 8.59
C GLN A 180 -2.67 -1.91 8.24
N ILE A 181 -2.96 -1.58 6.99
CA ILE A 181 -4.33 -1.53 6.46
C ILE A 181 -4.57 -2.81 5.67
N THR A 182 -5.59 -3.56 6.06
CA THR A 182 -5.96 -4.79 5.38
C THR A 182 -6.90 -4.48 4.21
N VAL A 183 -6.56 -4.94 3.01
CA VAL A 183 -7.30 -4.63 1.78
C VAL A 183 -7.70 -5.92 1.09
N PHE A 184 -8.98 -6.03 0.74
CA PHE A 184 -9.53 -7.16 0.01
C PHE A 184 -9.05 -7.14 -1.43
N GLU A 185 -8.48 -8.24 -1.90
CA GLU A 185 -7.78 -8.28 -3.20
C GLU A 185 -8.63 -8.79 -4.38
N HIS A 186 -9.77 -9.46 -4.12
CA HIS A 186 -10.54 -10.14 -5.17
C HIS A 186 -11.70 -9.29 -5.70
N ALA A 187 -11.39 -8.12 -6.26
CA ALA A 187 -12.41 -7.23 -6.83
C ALA A 187 -13.30 -7.90 -7.89
N ILE A 188 -12.80 -8.92 -8.59
CA ILE A 188 -13.57 -9.72 -9.55
C ILE A 188 -14.71 -10.51 -8.89
N ALA A 189 -14.54 -10.97 -7.65
CA ALA A 189 -15.61 -11.66 -6.91
C ALA A 189 -16.74 -10.69 -6.56
N LEU A 190 -16.40 -9.48 -6.07
CA LEU A 190 -17.38 -8.42 -5.79
C LEU A 190 -18.14 -8.02 -7.06
N ARG A 191 -17.44 -7.91 -8.20
CA ARG A 191 -18.06 -7.68 -9.50
C ARG A 191 -19.12 -8.73 -9.79
N ASN A 192 -18.76 -10.01 -9.69
CA ASN A 192 -19.67 -11.09 -10.04
C ASN A 192 -20.90 -11.10 -9.12
N HIS A 193 -20.71 -10.78 -7.83
CA HIS A 193 -21.83 -10.61 -6.90
C HIS A 193 -22.74 -9.42 -7.27
N LEU A 194 -22.20 -8.32 -7.80
CA LEU A 194 -23.01 -7.19 -8.29
C LEU A 194 -23.71 -7.46 -9.64
N ALA A 195 -23.02 -8.15 -10.54
CA ALA A 195 -23.54 -8.49 -11.87
C ALA A 195 -24.62 -9.58 -11.81
N TYR A 196 -24.49 -10.50 -10.85
CA TYR A 196 -25.39 -11.63 -10.64
C TYR A 196 -25.92 -11.63 -9.20
N PRO A 197 -26.78 -10.66 -8.83
CA PRO A 197 -27.22 -10.49 -7.45
C PRO A 197 -27.96 -11.72 -6.90
N ASP A 198 -28.82 -12.39 -7.69
CA ASP A 198 -29.48 -13.60 -7.21
C ASP A 198 -28.56 -14.85 -7.16
N ASP A 199 -27.29 -14.73 -7.56
CA ASP A 199 -26.26 -15.75 -7.33
C ASP A 199 -25.46 -15.49 -6.04
N CYS A 200 -25.76 -14.41 -5.29
CA CYS A 200 -25.09 -13.99 -4.06
C CYS A 200 -26.08 -13.92 -2.89
N GLN A 201 -25.62 -14.21 -1.66
CA GLN A 201 -26.42 -14.03 -0.44
C GLN A 201 -26.07 -12.75 0.33
N LEU A 202 -25.01 -12.05 -0.08
CA LEU A 202 -24.63 -10.78 0.53
C LEU A 202 -25.59 -9.67 0.05
N PRO A 203 -25.94 -8.69 0.91
CA PRO A 203 -26.70 -7.53 0.49
C PRO A 203 -26.00 -6.79 -0.63
N LYS A 204 -26.79 -6.33 -1.61
CA LYS A 204 -26.26 -5.60 -2.75
C LYS A 204 -25.55 -4.32 -2.32
N GLU A 205 -26.09 -3.64 -1.30
CA GLU A 205 -25.55 -2.42 -0.73
C GLU A 205 -24.16 -2.65 -0.11
N PHE A 206 -24.00 -3.75 0.61
CA PHE A 206 -22.71 -4.15 1.21
C PHE A 206 -21.65 -4.42 0.15
N VAL A 207 -21.98 -5.21 -0.88
CA VAL A 207 -21.05 -5.50 -1.97
C VAL A 207 -20.74 -4.23 -2.78
N GLN A 208 -21.72 -3.36 -2.98
CA GLN A 208 -21.54 -2.10 -3.69
C GLN A 208 -20.58 -1.19 -2.92
N GLU A 209 -20.78 -1.05 -1.62
CA GLU A 209 -19.90 -0.24 -0.78
C GLU A 209 -18.48 -0.82 -0.77
N ALA A 210 -18.30 -2.15 -0.72
CA ALA A 210 -16.97 -2.77 -0.82
C ALA A 210 -16.24 -2.44 -2.14
N VAL A 211 -16.98 -2.27 -3.24
CA VAL A 211 -16.39 -1.80 -4.50
C VAL A 211 -16.07 -0.31 -4.42
N ASP A 212 -16.96 0.48 -3.83
CA ASP A 212 -16.80 1.93 -3.68
C ASP A 212 -15.62 2.27 -2.75
N THR A 213 -15.38 1.50 -1.69
CA THR A 213 -14.19 1.63 -0.82
C THR A 213 -12.90 1.34 -1.58
N ILE A 214 -12.88 0.29 -2.41
CA ILE A 214 -11.71 -0.02 -3.24
C ILE A 214 -11.45 1.13 -4.22
N LYS A 215 -12.48 1.71 -4.84
CA LYS A 215 -12.33 2.89 -5.72
C LYS A 215 -11.87 4.15 -4.97
N LEU A 216 -12.34 4.33 -3.75
CA LEU A 216 -11.92 5.43 -2.89
C LEU A 216 -10.42 5.32 -2.56
N LEU A 217 -9.99 4.12 -2.16
CA LEU A 217 -8.62 3.82 -1.71
C LEU A 217 -7.61 3.78 -2.87
N PHE A 218 -8.05 3.40 -4.07
CA PHE A 218 -7.20 3.27 -5.25
C PHE A 218 -7.76 4.05 -6.44
N PRO A 219 -7.68 5.39 -6.43
CA PRO A 219 -8.11 6.21 -7.55
C PRO A 219 -7.27 5.96 -8.82
N ASP A 220 -7.81 6.35 -9.99
CA ASP A 220 -7.12 6.20 -11.28
C ASP A 220 -6.03 7.28 -11.50
N ASP A 221 -5.10 7.40 -10.56
CA ASP A 221 -3.98 8.35 -10.61
C ASP A 221 -2.62 7.65 -10.83
N LYS A 222 -1.60 8.47 -11.11
CA LYS A 222 -0.25 7.97 -11.40
C LYS A 222 0.38 7.27 -10.19
N ASP A 223 0.15 7.79 -8.98
CA ASP A 223 0.72 7.24 -7.75
C ASP A 223 0.11 5.88 -7.41
N THR A 224 -1.21 5.71 -7.56
CA THR A 224 -1.89 4.42 -7.42
C THR A 224 -1.38 3.43 -8.46
N LYS A 225 -1.28 3.82 -9.74
CA LYS A 225 -0.74 2.94 -10.80
C LYS A 225 0.68 2.46 -10.47
N ALA A 226 1.55 3.36 -9.99
CA ALA A 226 2.90 3.01 -9.58
C ALA A 226 2.92 2.08 -8.36
N PHE A 227 2.09 2.37 -7.35
CA PHE A 227 1.94 1.54 -6.16
C PHE A 227 1.52 0.11 -6.52
N LEU A 228 0.48 -0.05 -7.33
CA LEU A 228 -0.03 -1.37 -7.71
C LEU A 228 0.91 -2.15 -8.60
N SER A 229 1.60 -1.46 -9.52
CA SER A 229 2.62 -2.09 -10.35
C SER A 229 3.74 -2.66 -9.48
N ARG A 230 4.15 -1.97 -8.41
CA ARG A 230 5.15 -2.45 -7.45
C ARG A 230 4.63 -3.66 -6.66
N GLU A 231 3.36 -3.66 -6.29
CA GLU A 231 2.69 -4.77 -5.59
C GLU A 231 2.33 -5.95 -6.51
N GLY A 232 2.61 -5.85 -7.83
CA GLY A 232 2.24 -6.88 -8.80
C GLY A 232 0.74 -7.08 -8.95
N ARG A 233 -0.06 -6.02 -8.75
CA ARG A 233 -1.53 -6.04 -8.78
C ARG A 233 -2.05 -5.34 -10.04
N ARG A 234 -2.99 -6.00 -10.74
CA ARG A 234 -3.59 -5.50 -11.99
C ARG A 234 -5.08 -5.20 -11.90
N PHE A 235 -5.72 -5.51 -10.77
CA PHE A 235 -7.18 -5.60 -10.66
C PHE A 235 -7.92 -4.26 -10.55
N LEU A 236 -7.22 -3.12 -10.62
CA LEU A 236 -7.81 -1.81 -10.35
C LEU A 236 -8.21 -1.03 -11.61
N LYS A 237 -8.17 -1.68 -12.79
CA LYS A 237 -9.12 -1.33 -13.85
C LYS A 237 -10.48 -1.92 -13.45
N ILE A 238 -11.19 -1.24 -12.56
CA ILE A 238 -12.55 -1.61 -12.14
C ILE A 238 -13.54 -0.87 -13.07
N PRO A 239 -13.96 -1.41 -14.23
CA PRO A 239 -14.98 -0.77 -15.08
C PRO A 239 -16.40 -0.91 -14.51
N PHE A 240 -16.56 -1.28 -13.24
CA PHE A 240 -17.84 -1.64 -12.62
C PHE A 240 -18.02 -0.94 -11.27
N GLY A 241 -19.27 -0.73 -10.85
CA GLY A 241 -19.61 0.09 -9.68
C GLY A 241 -19.70 1.59 -9.98
N ARG A 242 -20.01 2.40 -8.97
CA ARG A 242 -20.28 3.84 -9.12
C ARG A 242 -19.02 4.66 -9.37
N GLU A 243 -19.18 5.93 -9.70
CA GLU A 243 -18.06 6.87 -9.66
C GLU A 243 -17.51 6.99 -8.23
N ARG A 244 -16.25 7.40 -8.12
CA ARG A 244 -15.57 7.54 -6.83
C ARG A 244 -16.32 8.57 -5.97
N SER A 245 -16.98 8.11 -4.91
CA SER A 245 -17.56 9.02 -3.92
C SER A 245 -16.47 9.58 -3.00
N LEU A 246 -16.58 10.86 -2.70
CA LEU A 246 -15.75 11.59 -1.74
C LEU A 246 -16.56 12.05 -0.52
N SER A 247 -17.80 11.57 -0.37
CA SER A 247 -18.64 11.85 0.79
C SER A 247 -18.53 10.69 1.77
N LEU A 248 -18.12 10.94 3.01
CA LEU A 248 -18.08 9.89 4.03
C LEU A 248 -19.46 9.28 4.30
N GLY A 249 -20.54 10.08 4.13
CA GLY A 249 -21.92 9.62 4.34
C GLY A 249 -22.39 8.54 3.35
N ASP A 250 -21.67 8.33 2.25
CA ASP A 250 -21.97 7.26 1.30
C ASP A 250 -21.46 5.88 1.75
N PHE A 251 -20.68 5.83 2.85
CA PHE A 251 -20.08 4.62 3.41
C PHE A 251 -20.73 4.25 4.75
N SER A 252 -21.71 3.35 4.72
CA SER A 252 -22.46 2.90 5.90
C SER A 252 -21.85 1.70 6.62
N TYR A 253 -21.09 0.87 5.91
CA TYR A 253 -20.46 -0.35 6.42
C TYR A 253 -19.01 -0.11 6.87
N TRP A 254 -18.22 0.60 6.08
CA TRP A 254 -16.80 0.92 6.34
C TRP A 254 -16.56 2.39 6.72
N GLY A 255 -17.62 3.17 6.92
CA GLY A 255 -17.51 4.59 7.25
C GLY A 255 -16.72 4.85 8.54
N THR A 256 -16.74 3.94 9.51
CA THR A 256 -16.01 4.09 10.77
C THR A 256 -14.50 3.99 10.54
N GLU A 257 -14.06 2.95 9.83
CA GLU A 257 -12.66 2.69 9.51
C GLU A 257 -12.11 3.75 8.56
N ILE A 258 -12.91 4.19 7.58
CA ILE A 258 -12.55 5.32 6.71
C ILE A 258 -12.40 6.59 7.55
N SER A 259 -13.33 6.90 8.46
CA SER A 259 -13.23 8.06 9.33
C SER A 259 -11.95 8.05 10.17
N GLN A 260 -11.56 6.89 10.70
CA GLN A 260 -10.31 6.75 11.45
C GLN A 260 -9.08 7.04 10.57
N LEU A 261 -9.06 6.55 9.33
CA LEU A 261 -7.98 6.88 8.39
C LEU A 261 -7.97 8.37 8.00
N LEU A 262 -9.15 9.00 7.92
CA LEU A 262 -9.26 10.44 7.68
C LEU A 262 -8.74 11.26 8.86
N ASP A 263 -8.98 10.81 10.11
CA ASP A 263 -8.42 11.46 11.29
C ASP A 263 -6.89 11.46 11.24
N VAL A 264 -6.28 10.34 10.84
CA VAL A 264 -4.83 10.26 10.63
C VAL A 264 -4.38 11.16 9.48
N TRP A 265 -5.14 11.19 8.40
CA TRP A 265 -4.84 12.04 7.24
C TRP A 265 -4.80 13.52 7.63
N GLU A 266 -5.79 13.99 8.40
CA GLU A 266 -5.92 15.38 8.84
C GLU A 266 -4.88 15.77 9.90
N GLN A 267 -4.45 14.84 10.77
CA GLN A 267 -3.32 15.08 11.69
C GLN A 267 -2.00 15.36 10.96
N GLY A 268 -1.89 14.96 9.69
CA GLY A 268 -0.72 15.16 8.85
C GLY A 268 0.35 14.09 9.03
N PRO A 269 1.32 14.02 8.09
CA PRO A 269 2.37 13.01 8.10
C PRO A 269 3.29 13.16 9.33
N SER A 270 3.82 12.05 9.83
CA SER A 270 4.74 12.03 10.99
C SER A 270 6.17 11.67 10.58
N GLY A 271 7.17 12.36 11.13
CA GLY A 271 8.59 12.01 10.94
C GLY A 271 9.21 12.56 9.66
N TRP A 272 10.12 11.81 9.02
CA TRP A 272 10.85 12.24 7.81
C TRP A 272 9.94 12.53 6.60
N SER A 273 8.71 12.01 6.61
CA SER A 273 7.73 12.29 5.56
C SER A 273 7.18 13.72 5.62
N GLN A 274 7.30 14.43 6.75
CA GLN A 274 6.97 15.87 6.85
C GLN A 274 7.83 16.74 5.92
N LEU A 275 9.06 16.31 5.68
CA LEU A 275 10.03 16.99 4.82
C LEU A 275 9.79 16.72 3.33
N ARG A 276 8.78 15.93 2.97
CA ARG A 276 8.38 15.68 1.58
C ARG A 276 7.21 16.58 1.22
N LEU A 277 7.22 17.13 0.01
CA LEU A 277 6.09 17.88 -0.52
C LEU A 277 4.87 16.94 -0.66
N ARG A 278 3.75 17.33 -0.05
CA ARG A 278 2.48 16.60 -0.12
C ARG A 278 1.82 16.79 -1.50
N PRO A 279 0.98 15.83 -1.96
CA PRO A 279 0.32 15.91 -3.26
C PRO A 279 -0.62 17.11 -3.40
N ASP A 280 -1.26 17.50 -2.29
CA ASP A 280 -2.14 18.67 -2.18
C ASP A 280 -1.36 19.99 -1.99
N GLN A 281 -0.02 19.94 -1.96
CA GLN A 281 0.89 21.07 -1.79
C GLN A 281 0.68 21.89 -0.51
N SER A 282 -0.09 21.38 0.45
CA SER A 282 -0.46 22.13 1.65
C SER A 282 0.71 22.39 2.61
N ASN A 283 1.83 21.69 2.46
CA ASN A 283 3.09 21.96 3.19
C ASN A 283 4.17 22.65 2.35
N PHE A 284 3.83 23.28 1.22
CA PHE A 284 4.82 23.90 0.34
C PHE A 284 5.71 24.95 1.07
N LEU A 285 5.12 25.74 1.97
CA LEU A 285 5.86 26.75 2.72
C LEU A 285 6.88 26.12 3.67
N GLU A 286 6.46 25.13 4.46
CA GLU A 286 7.31 24.41 5.42
C GLU A 286 8.42 23.62 4.72
N TYR A 287 8.09 22.97 3.60
CA TYR A 287 9.06 22.31 2.74
C TYR A 287 10.12 23.30 2.23
N SER A 288 9.68 24.46 1.71
CA SER A 288 10.57 25.47 1.15
C SER A 288 11.47 26.10 2.20
N THR A 289 10.96 26.41 3.39
CA THR A 289 11.76 26.98 4.48
C THR A 289 12.80 25.99 4.99
N PHE A 290 12.45 24.70 5.12
CA PHE A 290 13.40 23.66 5.51
C PHE A 290 14.54 23.54 4.50
N TRP A 291 14.23 23.42 3.20
CA TRP A 291 15.25 23.29 2.16
C TRP A 291 16.08 24.57 2.00
N ALA A 292 15.48 25.76 2.16
CA ALA A 292 16.22 27.02 2.17
C ALA A 292 17.23 27.04 3.33
N ALA A 293 16.82 26.66 4.54
CA ALA A 293 17.72 26.57 5.70
C ALA A 293 18.84 25.54 5.48
N ALA A 294 18.53 24.39 4.89
CA ALA A 294 19.53 23.36 4.55
C ALA A 294 20.58 23.87 3.56
N VAL A 295 20.16 24.62 2.53
CA VAL A 295 21.08 25.24 1.57
C VAL A 295 21.95 26.32 2.24
N VAL A 296 21.37 27.17 3.09
CA VAL A 296 22.13 28.18 3.85
C VAL A 296 23.17 27.53 4.76
N LEU A 297 22.81 26.46 5.46
CA LEU A 297 23.73 25.69 6.30
C LEU A 297 24.88 25.11 5.46
N LEU A 298 24.59 24.49 4.32
CA LEU A 298 25.59 23.93 3.43
C LEU A 298 26.55 25.00 2.90
N LEU A 299 26.03 26.14 2.45
CA LEU A 299 26.84 27.27 1.99
C LEU A 299 27.71 27.85 3.11
N THR A 300 27.22 27.85 4.35
CA THR A 300 27.98 28.30 5.52
C THR A 300 29.18 27.38 5.77
N VAL A 301 28.97 26.05 5.72
CA VAL A 301 30.07 25.07 5.88
C VAL A 301 31.10 25.24 4.77
N ILE A 302 30.65 25.38 3.52
CA ILE A 302 31.53 25.61 2.36
C ILE A 302 32.32 26.92 2.55
N SER A 303 31.68 27.98 3.00
CA SER A 303 32.32 29.28 3.25
C SER A 303 33.38 29.20 4.34
N ILE A 304 33.15 28.41 5.40
CA ILE A 304 34.15 28.17 6.45
C ILE A 304 35.37 27.46 5.86
N VAL A 305 35.16 26.42 5.05
CA VAL A 305 36.27 25.68 4.42
C VAL A 305 37.09 26.60 3.50
N PHE A 306 36.43 27.40 2.65
CA PHE A 306 37.12 28.37 1.80
C PHE A 306 37.83 29.46 2.61
N GLY A 307 37.24 29.91 3.71
CA GLY A 307 37.86 30.86 4.64
C GLY A 307 39.16 30.30 5.23
N VAL A 308 39.14 29.05 5.70
CA VAL A 308 40.34 28.37 6.23
C VAL A 308 41.38 28.16 5.13
N ALA A 309 40.98 27.69 3.95
CA ALA A 309 41.90 27.52 2.82
C ALA A 309 42.55 28.85 2.40
N GLY A 310 41.76 29.92 2.35
CA GLY A 310 42.24 31.28 2.09
C GLY A 310 43.26 31.75 3.12
N LEU A 311 43.01 31.51 4.41
CA LEU A 311 43.95 31.83 5.49
C LEU A 311 45.28 31.08 5.34
N VAL A 312 45.23 29.79 5.01
CA VAL A 312 46.43 28.96 4.80
C VAL A 312 47.24 29.44 3.60
N LEU A 313 46.57 29.77 2.49
CA LEU A 313 47.23 30.32 1.30
C LEU A 313 47.86 31.68 1.58
N ALA A 314 47.17 32.57 2.29
CA ALA A 314 47.70 33.87 2.71
C ALA A 314 48.95 33.71 3.58
N LYS A 315 48.94 32.78 4.54
CA LYS A 315 50.12 32.47 5.36
C LYS A 315 51.30 32.00 4.51
N LYS A 316 51.07 31.06 3.58
CA LYS A 316 52.13 30.58 2.67
C LYS A 316 52.69 31.70 1.78
N ALA A 317 51.82 32.57 1.25
CA ALA A 317 52.24 33.72 0.45
C ALA A 317 53.11 34.68 1.26
N LEU A 318 52.76 34.94 2.53
CA LEU A 318 53.56 35.77 3.43
C LEU A 318 54.93 35.15 3.70
N GLU A 319 55.01 33.85 3.99
CA GLU A 319 56.29 33.15 4.19
C GLU A 319 57.19 33.22 2.93
N ILE A 320 56.61 33.05 1.74
CA ILE A 320 57.34 33.19 0.47
C ILE A 320 57.83 34.63 0.28
N SER A 321 56.99 35.62 0.59
CA SER A 321 57.36 37.04 0.48
C SER A 321 58.52 37.40 1.41
N VAL A 322 58.53 36.90 2.65
CA VAL A 322 59.65 37.11 3.59
C VAL A 322 60.93 36.49 3.07
N LYS A 323 60.88 35.26 2.53
CA LYS A 323 62.05 34.61 1.91
C LYS A 323 62.54 35.38 0.67
N SER A 324 61.63 35.92 -0.15
CA SER A 324 61.99 36.73 -1.31
C SER A 324 62.72 38.01 -0.90
N LEU A 325 62.32 38.63 0.21
CA LEU A 325 62.99 39.80 0.75
C LEU A 325 64.44 39.48 1.18
N ASP A 326 64.67 38.36 1.88
CA ASP A 326 66.02 37.91 2.26
C ASP A 326 66.92 37.70 1.03
N VAL A 327 66.39 37.05 -0.02
CA VAL A 327 67.11 36.86 -1.28
C VAL A 327 67.42 38.21 -1.94
N SER A 328 66.47 39.15 -1.93
CA SER A 328 66.68 40.49 -2.50
C SER A 328 67.76 41.27 -1.74
N VAL A 329 67.82 41.16 -0.42
CA VAL A 329 68.86 41.80 0.40
C VAL A 329 70.23 41.21 0.07
N LYS A 330 70.35 39.88 0.01
CA LYS A 330 71.62 39.22 -0.39
C LYS A 330 72.05 39.56 -1.81
N SER A 331 71.10 39.64 -2.74
CA SER A 331 71.39 40.09 -4.11
C SER A 331 71.90 41.53 -4.14
N TYR A 332 71.32 42.40 -3.32
CA TYR A 332 71.77 43.78 -3.16
C TYR A 332 73.19 43.83 -2.58
N GLU A 333 73.47 43.10 -1.51
CA GLU A 333 74.81 43.00 -0.90
C GLU A 333 75.86 42.48 -1.89
N LEU A 334 75.54 41.43 -2.67
CA LEU A 334 76.44 40.91 -3.70
C LEU A 334 76.69 41.93 -4.81
N SER A 335 75.64 42.63 -5.27
CA SER A 335 75.77 43.67 -6.29
C SER A 335 76.64 44.84 -5.81
N LEU A 336 76.49 45.22 -4.53
CA LEU A 336 77.31 46.24 -3.89
C LEU A 336 78.78 45.78 -3.80
N ALA A 337 79.03 44.53 -3.39
CA ALA A 337 80.38 43.96 -3.31
C ALA A 337 81.07 43.90 -4.68
N ILE A 338 80.35 43.53 -5.74
CA ILE A 338 80.87 43.54 -7.12
C ILE A 338 81.19 44.97 -7.55
N ALA A 339 80.28 45.93 -7.32
CA ALA A 339 80.51 47.33 -7.67
C ALA A 339 81.72 47.93 -6.93
N CYS A 340 81.95 47.55 -5.67
CA CYS A 340 83.10 48.01 -4.88
C CYS A 340 84.43 47.30 -5.22
N ALA A 341 84.40 46.21 -6.00
CA ALA A 341 85.61 45.49 -6.41
C ALA A 341 86.30 46.09 -7.66
N GLU A 342 85.66 47.02 -8.36
CA GLU A 342 86.26 47.72 -9.51
C GLU A 342 87.33 48.72 -9.07
N ALA A 343 88.43 48.82 -9.82
CA ALA A 343 89.65 49.53 -9.42
C ALA A 343 89.48 51.04 -9.12
N ASN A 344 88.41 51.68 -9.60
CA ASN A 344 88.11 53.10 -9.39
C ASN A 344 86.85 53.34 -8.51
N ALA A 345 86.30 52.30 -7.88
CA ALA A 345 84.99 52.36 -7.23
C ALA A 345 84.91 53.37 -6.06
N THR A 346 86.03 53.60 -5.34
CA THR A 346 86.13 54.55 -4.23
C THR A 346 86.07 56.02 -4.66
N GLU A 347 86.35 56.35 -5.92
CA GLU A 347 86.18 57.71 -6.46
C GLU A 347 84.75 57.95 -6.97
N THR A 348 84.11 56.93 -7.55
CA THR A 348 82.79 57.07 -8.19
C THR A 348 81.59 56.85 -7.25
N LEU A 349 81.74 56.04 -6.20
CA LEU A 349 80.66 55.70 -5.24
C LEU A 349 81.11 55.85 -3.77
N PRO A 350 81.60 57.04 -3.34
CA PRO A 350 82.27 57.23 -2.04
C PRO A 350 81.35 57.05 -0.82
N ALA A 351 80.02 57.12 -1.01
CA ALA A 351 79.05 56.91 0.07
C ALA A 351 78.76 55.43 0.35
N PHE A 352 79.09 54.53 -0.58
CA PHE A 352 78.70 53.11 -0.55
C PHE A 352 79.89 52.16 -0.48
N CYS A 353 81.01 52.52 -1.12
CA CYS A 353 82.27 51.78 -1.07
C CYS A 353 83.25 52.57 -0.19
N LYS A 354 83.58 52.04 0.99
CA LYS A 354 84.56 52.64 1.91
C LYS A 354 85.91 51.93 1.84
#